data_AF-A0A154WF55-F1
#
_entry.id   AF-A0A154WF55-F1
#
_cell.length_a   1.000
_cell.length_b   1.000
_cell.length_c   1.000
_cell.angle_alpha   90.00
_cell.angle_beta   90.00
_cell.angle_gamma   90.00
#
_symmetry.space_group_name_H-M   'P 1'
#
loop_
_entity.id
_entity.type
_entity.pdbx_description
1 polymer ?
#
loop_
_entity_poly.entity_id
_entity_poly.type
_entity_poly.pdbx_seq_one_letter_code
_entity_poly.pdbx_strand_id
1 'polypeptide(L)'
;MEILSFVSSILSGGATGLLGMLASAGIRILEAREKRQTLAIELAHAERLHLLQRETRAAETENERLLAELAGARDMRVASYEHDRGYGRASQWVVNLLRLVRPALTLLLIGLTGLVFFQLYTDADRSRIVEMLIYATTAAIVWWFGARDLERGK
;
A
#
# COMPACT_ATOMS: atom_id res chain seq x y z
N MET A 1 -92.51 -6.48 10.03
CA MET A 1 -91.86 -6.36 8.71
C MET A 1 -90.46 -5.71 8.76
N GLU A 2 -89.86 -5.47 9.94
CA GLU A 2 -88.52 -4.83 10.00
C GLU A 2 -87.32 -5.79 10.04
N ILE A 3 -87.51 -7.04 10.46
CA ILE A 3 -86.41 -8.02 10.57
C ILE A 3 -85.96 -8.50 9.17
N LEU A 4 -86.89 -8.60 8.22
CA LEU A 4 -86.59 -8.99 6.83
C LEU A 4 -85.81 -7.91 6.05
N SER A 5 -86.06 -6.62 6.32
CA SER A 5 -85.32 -5.50 5.71
C SER A 5 -83.93 -5.30 6.33
N PHE A 6 -83.77 -5.61 7.62
CA PHE A 6 -82.48 -5.59 8.29
C PHE A 6 -81.57 -6.75 7.83
N VAL A 7 -82.14 -7.96 7.70
CA VAL A 7 -81.42 -9.13 7.18
C VAL A 7 -81.09 -8.98 5.69
N SER A 8 -81.96 -8.39 4.87
CA SER A 8 -81.66 -8.13 3.45
C SER A 8 -80.60 -7.03 3.26
N SER A 9 -80.58 -6.01 4.12
CA SER A 9 -79.53 -4.96 4.15
C SER A 9 -78.17 -5.51 4.57
N ILE A 10 -78.13 -6.45 5.52
CA ILE A 10 -76.90 -7.14 5.94
C ILE A 10 -76.46 -8.15 4.87
N LEU A 11 -77.38 -8.84 4.20
CA LEU A 11 -77.04 -9.72 3.07
C LEU A 11 -76.50 -8.94 1.87
N SER A 12 -77.09 -7.78 1.54
CA SER A 12 -76.67 -6.98 0.39
C SER A 12 -75.38 -6.19 0.67
N GLY A 13 -75.12 -5.79 1.91
CA GLY A 13 -73.91 -5.08 2.33
C GLY A 13 -72.74 -6.00 2.72
N GLY A 14 -73.01 -7.18 3.28
CA GLY A 14 -71.99 -8.14 3.72
C GLY A 14 -71.43 -9.00 2.57
N ALA A 15 -72.25 -9.38 1.59
CA ALA A 15 -71.80 -10.15 0.42
C ALA A 15 -70.99 -9.30 -0.56
N THR A 16 -71.34 -8.01 -0.73
CA THR A 16 -70.55 -7.06 -1.52
C THR A 16 -69.21 -6.73 -0.85
N GLY A 17 -69.16 -6.67 0.48
CA GLY A 17 -67.90 -6.54 1.24
C GLY A 17 -66.98 -7.77 1.13
N LEU A 18 -67.53 -8.98 1.14
CA LEU A 18 -66.76 -10.22 0.94
C LEU A 18 -66.22 -10.35 -0.49
N LEU A 19 -67.01 -9.98 -1.50
CA LEU A 19 -66.55 -9.91 -2.89
C LEU A 19 -65.46 -8.83 -3.06
N GLY A 20 -65.62 -7.68 -2.41
CA GLY A 20 -64.59 -6.63 -2.38
C GLY A 20 -63.30 -7.09 -1.72
N MET A 21 -63.37 -7.88 -0.64
CA MET A 21 -62.19 -8.46 0.00
C MET A 21 -61.46 -9.46 -0.91
N LEU A 22 -62.18 -10.35 -1.59
CA LEU A 22 -61.57 -11.32 -2.52
C LEU A 22 -60.94 -10.61 -3.74
N ALA A 23 -61.60 -9.61 -4.30
CA ALA A 23 -61.05 -8.78 -5.37
C ALA A 23 -59.78 -8.03 -4.89
N SER A 24 -59.82 -7.46 -3.69
CA SER A 24 -58.68 -6.76 -3.11
C SER A 24 -57.52 -7.70 -2.75
N ALA A 25 -57.80 -8.94 -2.34
CA ALA A 25 -56.79 -9.95 -2.08
C ALA A 25 -56.07 -10.39 -3.37
N GLY A 26 -56.82 -10.51 -4.48
CA GLY A 26 -56.25 -10.77 -5.81
C GLY A 26 -55.30 -9.66 -6.27
N ILE A 27 -55.69 -8.39 -6.10
CA ILE A 27 -54.84 -7.23 -6.41
C ILE A 27 -53.58 -7.21 -5.54
N ARG A 28 -53.71 -7.47 -4.23
CA ARG A 28 -52.55 -7.52 -3.31
C ARG A 28 -51.52 -8.59 -3.68
N ILE A 29 -51.93 -9.73 -4.23
CA ILE A 29 -51.01 -10.78 -4.68
C ILE A 29 -50.20 -10.34 -5.90
N LEU A 30 -50.82 -9.59 -6.82
CA LEU A 30 -50.14 -8.99 -7.97
C LEU A 30 -49.17 -7.89 -7.52
N GLU A 31 -49.61 -6.97 -6.66
CA GLU A 31 -48.75 -5.93 -6.07
C GLU A 31 -47.57 -6.54 -5.29
N ALA A 32 -47.80 -7.65 -4.55
CA ALA A 32 -46.74 -8.36 -3.84
C ALA A 32 -45.71 -8.98 -4.79
N ARG A 33 -46.10 -9.36 -6.01
CA ARG A 33 -45.16 -9.85 -7.02
C ARG A 33 -44.30 -8.72 -7.59
N GLU A 34 -44.89 -7.58 -7.90
CA GLU A 34 -44.14 -6.39 -8.36
C GLU A 34 -43.19 -5.86 -7.28
N LYS A 35 -43.63 -5.85 -6.01
CA LYS A 35 -42.76 -5.54 -4.87
C LYS A 35 -41.58 -6.49 -4.74
N ARG A 36 -41.77 -7.80 -4.99
CA ARG A 36 -40.64 -8.75 -4.96
C ARG A 36 -39.63 -8.50 -6.08
N GLN A 37 -40.11 -8.15 -7.27
CA GLN A 37 -39.23 -7.85 -8.40
C GLN A 37 -38.43 -6.56 -8.16
N THR A 38 -39.07 -5.51 -7.66
CA THR A 38 -38.39 -4.25 -7.30
C THR A 38 -37.38 -4.46 -6.18
N LEU A 39 -37.76 -5.16 -5.11
CA LEU A 39 -36.83 -5.53 -4.03
C LEU A 39 -35.64 -6.35 -4.54
N ALA A 40 -35.85 -7.28 -5.47
CA ALA A 40 -34.75 -8.07 -6.04
C ALA A 40 -33.75 -7.18 -6.81
N ILE A 41 -34.23 -6.18 -7.54
CA ILE A 41 -33.39 -5.21 -8.26
C ILE A 41 -32.64 -4.32 -7.26
N GLU A 42 -33.30 -3.84 -6.21
CA GLU A 42 -32.68 -3.03 -5.16
C GLU A 42 -31.58 -3.79 -4.42
N LEU A 43 -31.84 -5.05 -4.06
CA LEU A 43 -30.86 -5.92 -3.41
C LEU A 43 -29.66 -6.18 -4.32
N ALA A 44 -29.88 -6.45 -5.60
CA ALA A 44 -28.80 -6.64 -6.56
C ALA A 44 -27.96 -5.35 -6.74
N HIS A 45 -28.61 -4.18 -6.73
CA HIS A 45 -27.90 -2.91 -6.77
C HIS A 45 -27.09 -2.66 -5.49
N ALA A 46 -27.66 -2.92 -4.32
CA ALA A 46 -26.99 -2.79 -3.03
C ALA A 46 -25.77 -3.71 -2.94
N GLU A 47 -25.90 -4.97 -3.37
CA GLU A 47 -24.78 -5.91 -3.43
C GLU A 47 -23.67 -5.39 -4.35
N ARG A 48 -24.02 -4.94 -5.56
CA ARG A 48 -23.05 -4.39 -6.51
C ARG A 48 -22.32 -3.17 -5.95
N LEU A 49 -23.04 -2.26 -5.29
CA LEU A 49 -22.46 -1.09 -4.64
C LEU A 49 -21.50 -1.51 -3.53
N HIS A 50 -21.89 -2.48 -2.70
CA HIS A 50 -21.02 -2.99 -1.63
C HIS A 50 -19.76 -3.65 -2.17
N LEU A 51 -19.85 -4.38 -3.29
CA LEU A 51 -18.66 -4.97 -3.92
C LEU A 51 -17.70 -3.89 -4.44
N LEU A 52 -18.22 -2.89 -5.16
CA LEU A 52 -17.44 -1.73 -5.61
C LEU A 52 -16.78 -0.96 -4.45
N GLN A 53 -17.51 -0.77 -3.35
CA GLN A 53 -16.97 -0.15 -2.14
C GLN A 53 -15.88 -0.99 -1.48
N ARG A 54 -15.98 -2.32 -1.49
CA ARG A 54 -14.94 -3.20 -0.96
C ARG A 54 -13.67 -3.15 -1.80
N GLU A 55 -13.82 -3.13 -3.12
CA GLU A 55 -12.70 -3.05 -4.07
C GLU A 55 -11.95 -1.72 -3.95
N THR A 56 -12.68 -0.60 -3.95
CA THR A 56 -12.10 0.74 -3.76
C THR A 56 -11.37 0.87 -2.42
N ARG A 57 -11.99 0.43 -1.32
CA ARG A 57 -11.34 0.43 0.00
C ARG A 57 -10.09 -0.43 0.06
N ALA A 58 -10.08 -1.58 -0.61
CA ALA A 58 -8.90 -2.42 -0.69
C ALA A 58 -7.75 -1.71 -1.41
N ALA A 59 -8.04 -1.04 -2.53
CA ALA A 59 -7.08 -0.23 -3.27
C ALA A 59 -6.59 1.00 -2.46
N GLU A 60 -7.48 1.67 -1.73
CA GLU A 60 -7.12 2.78 -0.84
C GLU A 60 -6.19 2.31 0.28
N THR A 61 -6.53 1.20 0.94
CA THR A 61 -5.71 0.63 2.03
C THR A 61 -4.31 0.23 1.55
N GLU A 62 -4.21 -0.35 0.35
CA GLU A 62 -2.90 -0.70 -0.23
C GLU A 62 -2.05 0.54 -0.50
N ASN A 63 -2.65 1.59 -1.09
CA ASN A 63 -1.95 2.85 -1.31
C ASN A 63 -1.52 3.50 0.01
N GLU A 64 -2.36 3.47 1.04
CA GLU A 64 -2.01 3.97 2.38
C GLU A 64 -0.85 3.19 3.01
N ARG A 65 -0.81 1.86 2.85
CA ARG A 65 0.33 1.04 3.29
C ARG A 65 1.61 1.44 2.57
N LEU A 66 1.57 1.57 1.25
CA LEU A 66 2.73 1.98 0.46
C LEU A 66 3.23 3.37 0.87
N LEU A 67 2.32 4.33 1.10
CA LEU A 67 2.68 5.65 1.59
C LEU A 67 3.32 5.60 2.99
N ALA A 68 2.79 4.78 3.90
CA ALA A 68 3.34 4.59 5.23
C ALA A 68 4.74 3.96 5.20
N GLU A 69 4.95 2.96 4.33
CA GLU A 69 6.27 2.34 4.13
C GLU A 69 7.29 3.33 3.56
N LEU A 70 6.89 4.10 2.55
CA LEU A 70 7.74 5.14 1.96
C LEU A 70 8.07 6.25 2.97
N ALA A 71 7.09 6.65 3.81
CA ALA A 71 7.29 7.60 4.88
C ALA A 71 8.29 7.06 5.93
N GLY A 72 8.11 5.80 6.38
CA GLY A 72 9.04 5.16 7.31
C GLY A 72 10.46 5.06 6.75
N ALA A 73 10.62 4.67 5.48
CA ALA A 73 11.92 4.61 4.81
C ALA A 73 12.56 6.00 4.62
N ARG A 74 11.74 7.06 4.43
CA ARG A 74 12.21 8.44 4.40
C ARG A 74 12.68 8.87 5.78
N ASP A 75 11.89 8.63 6.83
CA ASP A 75 12.18 9.07 8.18
C ASP A 75 13.43 8.38 8.72
N MET A 76 13.61 7.08 8.45
CA MET A 76 14.86 6.37 8.76
C MET A 76 16.08 7.00 8.09
N ARG A 77 15.96 7.40 6.82
CA ARG A 77 17.05 8.08 6.09
C ARG A 77 17.32 9.46 6.69
N VAL A 78 16.28 10.24 6.96
CA VAL A 78 16.42 11.57 7.59
C VAL A 78 17.07 11.45 8.96
N ALA A 79 16.63 10.52 9.81
CA ALA A 79 17.20 10.29 11.14
C ALA A 79 18.68 9.87 11.05
N SER A 80 19.06 9.04 10.07
CA SER A 80 20.46 8.69 9.80
C SER A 80 21.28 9.92 9.40
N TYR A 81 20.76 10.76 8.49
CA TYR A 81 21.43 11.99 8.10
C TYR A 81 21.49 13.03 9.23
N GLU A 82 20.47 13.13 10.07
CA GLU A 82 20.48 14.00 11.24
C GLU A 82 21.50 13.54 12.28
N HIS A 83 21.62 12.23 12.50
CA HIS A 83 22.67 11.66 13.33
C HIS A 83 24.07 12.05 12.81
N ASP A 84 24.29 11.96 11.49
CA ASP A 84 25.53 12.38 10.84
C ASP A 84 25.72 13.92 10.81
N ARG A 85 24.66 14.70 10.98
CA ARG A 85 24.72 16.18 11.09
C ARG A 85 24.85 16.66 12.54
N GLY A 86 24.63 15.78 13.52
CA GLY A 86 24.76 16.06 14.95
C GLY A 86 26.19 16.35 15.41
N TYR A 87 27.19 16.04 14.59
CA TYR A 87 28.54 16.57 14.75
C TYR A 87 28.48 18.08 14.45
N GLY A 88 28.34 18.89 15.52
CA GLY A 88 28.17 20.34 15.46
C GLY A 88 29.12 21.02 14.47
N ARG A 89 28.71 22.18 13.93
CA ARG A 89 29.37 22.92 12.83
C ARG A 89 30.90 22.93 12.96
N ALA A 90 31.54 21.89 12.43
CA ALA A 90 32.98 21.80 12.38
C ALA A 90 33.46 22.86 11.40
N SER A 91 34.60 23.48 11.72
CA SER A 91 35.33 24.35 10.80
C SER A 91 35.38 23.69 9.42
N GLN A 92 35.05 24.43 8.35
CA GLN A 92 35.05 23.90 6.98
C GLN A 92 36.39 23.23 6.62
N TRP A 93 37.49 23.66 7.24
CA TRP A 93 38.80 23.04 7.10
C TRP A 93 38.85 21.60 7.67
N VAL A 94 38.27 21.38 8.85
CA VAL A 94 38.18 20.05 9.48
C VAL A 94 37.26 19.14 8.67
N VAL A 95 36.15 19.67 8.15
CA VAL A 95 35.23 18.92 7.28
C VAL A 95 35.92 18.52 5.97
N ASN A 96 36.68 19.43 5.34
CA ASN A 96 37.43 19.14 4.13
C ASN A 96 38.55 18.12 4.37
N LEU A 97 39.23 18.18 5.52
CA LEU A 97 40.24 17.20 5.92
C LEU A 97 39.64 15.82 6.18
N LEU A 98 38.52 15.73 6.90
CA LEU A 98 37.77 14.48 7.11
C LEU A 98 37.20 13.92 5.81
N ARG A 99 36.82 14.78 4.86
CA ARG A 99 36.40 14.34 3.51
C ARG A 99 37.55 13.73 2.72
N LEU A 100 38.80 14.19 2.93
CA LEU A 100 40.02 13.65 2.32
C LEU A 100 40.45 12.28 2.88
N VAL A 101 40.05 11.95 4.11
CA VAL A 101 40.34 10.64 4.72
C VAL A 101 39.76 9.49 3.88
N ARG A 102 38.56 9.67 3.30
CA ARG A 102 37.92 8.61 2.50
C ARG A 102 38.68 8.30 1.20
N PRO A 103 39.00 9.29 0.32
CA PRO A 103 39.88 9.08 -0.82
C PRO A 103 41.27 8.54 -0.45
N ALA A 104 41.84 8.98 0.68
CA ALA A 104 43.14 8.50 1.14
C ALA A 104 43.09 7.01 1.49
N LEU A 105 42.06 6.55 2.21
CA LEU A 105 41.87 5.13 2.53
C LEU A 105 41.60 4.28 1.29
N THR A 106 40.82 4.79 0.31
CA THR A 106 40.64 4.08 -0.96
C THR A 106 41.94 3.89 -1.73
N LEU A 107 42.75 4.94 -1.83
CA LEU A 107 44.03 4.89 -2.53
C LEU A 107 45.02 3.98 -1.79
N LEU A 108 45.00 3.99 -0.46
CA LEU A 108 45.81 3.10 0.37
C LEU A 108 45.43 1.63 0.16
N LEU A 109 44.13 1.30 0.12
CA LEU A 109 43.68 -0.07 -0.14
C LEU A 109 44.04 -0.57 -1.54
N ILE A 110 43.87 0.28 -2.56
CA ILE A 110 44.29 -0.03 -3.93
C ILE A 110 45.82 -0.23 -3.98
N GLY A 111 46.57 0.65 -3.34
CA GLY A 111 48.02 0.56 -3.25
C GLY A 111 48.49 -0.72 -2.56
N LEU A 112 47.87 -1.09 -1.43
CA LEU A 112 48.18 -2.30 -0.69
C LEU A 112 47.82 -3.56 -1.49
N THR A 113 46.68 -3.55 -2.19
CA THR A 113 46.31 -4.62 -3.12
C THR A 113 47.32 -4.80 -4.24
N GLY A 114 47.77 -3.69 -4.85
CA GLY A 114 48.81 -3.72 -5.88
C GLY A 114 50.15 -4.21 -5.34
N LEU A 115 50.55 -3.76 -4.15
CA LEU A 115 51.79 -4.17 -3.50
C LEU A 115 51.80 -5.69 -3.24
N VAL A 116 50.72 -6.22 -2.65
CA VAL A 116 50.54 -7.66 -2.43
C VAL A 116 50.58 -8.43 -3.76
N PHE A 117 49.91 -7.93 -4.81
CA PHE A 117 49.96 -8.55 -6.13
C PHE A 117 51.38 -8.68 -6.69
N PHE A 118 52.21 -7.64 -6.56
CA PHE A 118 53.59 -7.67 -7.05
C PHE A 118 54.54 -8.49 -6.15
N GLN A 119 54.22 -8.63 -4.86
CA GLN A 119 55.09 -9.30 -3.89
C GLN A 119 54.84 -10.82 -3.78
N LEU A 120 53.70 -11.33 -4.24
CA LEU A 120 53.46 -12.78 -4.31
C LEU A 120 54.17 -13.42 -5.53
N TYR A 121 55.09 -14.35 -5.26
CA TYR A 121 55.90 -15.05 -6.26
C TYR A 121 55.27 -16.35 -6.82
N THR A 122 54.22 -16.89 -6.19
CA THR A 122 53.61 -18.17 -6.57
C THR A 122 52.20 -17.97 -7.15
N ASP A 123 51.95 -18.51 -8.36
CA ASP A 123 50.71 -18.28 -9.12
C ASP A 123 49.44 -18.83 -8.43
N ALA A 124 49.55 -19.92 -7.68
CA ALA A 124 48.42 -20.56 -7.00
C ALA A 124 47.85 -19.71 -5.86
N ASP A 125 48.72 -19.05 -5.07
CA ASP A 125 48.29 -18.19 -3.96
C ASP A 125 47.91 -16.79 -4.46
N ARG A 126 48.54 -16.34 -5.56
CA ARG A 126 48.26 -15.05 -6.18
C ARG A 126 46.81 -14.94 -6.61
N SER A 127 46.25 -15.92 -7.30
CA SER A 127 44.87 -15.83 -7.84
C SER A 127 43.82 -15.67 -6.73
N ARG A 128 43.86 -16.53 -5.70
CA ARG A 128 42.88 -16.54 -4.60
C ARG A 128 42.93 -15.28 -3.74
N ILE A 129 44.14 -14.84 -3.38
CA ILE A 129 44.33 -13.66 -2.53
C ILE A 129 43.95 -12.38 -3.28
N VAL A 130 44.31 -12.30 -4.57
CA VAL A 130 44.00 -11.14 -5.40
C VAL A 130 42.50 -11.03 -5.66
N GLU A 131 41.81 -12.14 -5.90
CA GLU A 131 40.34 -12.13 -6.07
C GLU A 131 39.62 -11.63 -4.81
N MET A 132 40.01 -12.11 -3.62
CA MET A 132 39.45 -11.64 -2.35
C MET A 132 39.74 -10.16 -2.10
N LEU A 133 40.93 -9.68 -2.43
CA LEU A 133 41.32 -8.28 -2.30
C LEU A 133 40.59 -7.36 -3.29
N ILE A 134 40.41 -7.80 -4.54
CA ILE A 134 39.62 -7.07 -5.55
C ILE A 134 38.17 -6.96 -5.09
N TYR A 135 37.59 -8.05 -4.57
CA TYR A 135 36.23 -8.05 -4.05
C TYR A 135 36.08 -7.08 -2.88
N ALA A 136 36.96 -7.15 -1.87
CA ALA A 136 36.93 -6.26 -0.72
C ALA A 136 37.12 -4.79 -1.11
N THR A 137 38.03 -4.51 -2.05
CA THR A 137 38.28 -3.16 -2.56
C THR A 137 37.06 -2.63 -3.32
N THR A 138 36.43 -3.45 -4.16
CA THR A 138 35.22 -3.08 -4.90
C THR A 138 34.06 -2.81 -3.95
N ALA A 139 33.84 -3.67 -2.95
CA ALA A 139 32.81 -3.49 -1.94
C ALA A 139 33.02 -2.19 -1.14
N ALA A 140 34.26 -1.89 -0.76
CA ALA A 140 34.59 -0.66 -0.04
C ALA A 140 34.34 0.59 -0.91
N ILE A 141 34.75 0.57 -2.19
CA ILE A 141 34.49 1.66 -3.14
C ILE A 141 32.99 1.87 -3.34
N VAL A 142 32.22 0.80 -3.59
CA VAL A 142 30.77 0.87 -3.75
C VAL A 142 30.10 1.42 -2.49
N TRP A 143 30.52 0.99 -1.30
CA TRP A 143 30.01 1.51 -0.04
C TRP A 143 30.30 3.01 0.13
N TRP A 144 31.51 3.44 -0.21
CA TRP A 144 31.94 4.84 -0.02
C TRP A 144 31.35 5.82 -1.04
N PHE A 145 31.09 5.38 -2.27
CA PHE A 145 30.64 6.24 -3.37
C PHE A 145 29.24 5.93 -3.91
N GLY A 146 28.76 4.69 -3.80
CA GLY A 146 27.46 4.25 -4.34
C GLY A 146 26.24 4.64 -3.50
N ALA A 147 26.41 4.91 -2.20
CA ALA A 147 25.31 5.31 -1.31
C ALA A 147 25.05 6.82 -1.26
N ARG A 148 25.73 7.62 -2.09
CA ARG A 148 25.53 9.07 -2.17
C ARG A 148 24.72 9.39 -3.41
N ASP A 149 23.41 9.46 -3.24
CA ASP A 149 22.55 10.14 -4.21
C ASP A 149 23.17 11.52 -4.49
N LEU A 150 23.37 11.80 -5.78
CA LEU A 150 23.70 13.12 -6.28
C LEU A 150 22.61 14.06 -5.73
N GLU A 151 22.91 14.86 -4.71
CA GLU A 151 22.10 16.04 -4.41
C GLU A 151 22.18 16.92 -5.66
N ARG A 152 21.28 16.69 -6.62
CA ARG A 152 20.99 17.67 -7.68
C ARG A 152 20.44 18.88 -6.94
N GLY A 153 21.35 19.82 -6.72
CA GLY A 153 21.02 21.16 -6.28
C GLY A 153 19.87 21.70 -7.13
N LYS A 154 18.91 22.28 -6.44
CA LYS A 154 17.93 23.18 -7.04
C LYS A 154 18.63 24.35 -7.74
#